data_AF-A0A7V9VVN0-F1
#
_entry.id   AF-A0A7V9VVN0-F1
#
_cell.length_a   1.000
_cell.length_b   1.000
_cell.length_c   1.000
_cell.angle_alpha   90.00
_cell.angle_beta   90.00
_cell.angle_gamma   90.00
#
_symmetry.space_group_name_H-M   'P 1'
#
loop_
_entity.id
_entity.type
_entity.pdbx_description
1 polymer ?
#
loop_
_entity_poly.entity_id
_entity_poly.type
_entity_poly.pdbx_seq_one_letter_code
_entity_poly.pdbx_strand_id
1 'polypeptide(L)'
;HPMVAHLSIDDVKWHSHGLYSEYIGATVLIDDSEGGVILFLDDTTFHGRLIAGTLDPDCHVGFGTQRTRPLLRALVNWVKQSQRVPVLVS
;
A
#
# COMPACT_ATOMS: atom_id res chain seq x y z
N HIS A 1 -1.06 -1.80 9.90
CA HIS A 1 -1.85 -0.57 9.61
C HIS A 1 -3.28 -0.95 9.16
N PRO A 2 -4.34 -0.22 9.55
CA PRO A 2 -5.74 -0.57 9.23
C PRO A 2 -6.03 -0.82 7.75
N MET A 3 -5.30 -0.12 6.85
CA MET A 3 -5.41 -0.31 5.41
C MET A 3 -5.18 -1.76 4.97
N VAL A 4 -4.20 -2.46 5.55
CA VAL A 4 -3.78 -3.81 5.13
C VAL A 4 -4.13 -4.89 6.15
N ALA A 5 -4.77 -4.52 7.27
CA ALA A 5 -5.03 -5.44 8.39
C ALA A 5 -5.95 -6.63 8.05
N HIS A 6 -6.70 -6.55 6.95
CA HIS A 6 -7.60 -7.61 6.48
C HIS A 6 -7.00 -8.44 5.34
N LEU A 7 -5.77 -8.14 4.91
CA LEU A 7 -5.08 -8.87 3.86
C LEU A 7 -4.37 -10.09 4.46
N SER A 8 -4.31 -11.15 3.68
CA SER A 8 -3.51 -12.33 3.94
C SER A 8 -2.21 -12.29 3.13
N ILE A 9 -1.28 -13.19 3.46
CA ILE A 9 -0.04 -13.35 2.68
C ILE A 9 -0.38 -13.67 1.21
N ASP A 10 -1.41 -14.48 0.93
CA ASP A 10 -1.82 -14.85 -0.43
C ASP A 10 -2.24 -13.66 -1.29
N ASP A 11 -2.71 -12.58 -0.66
CA ASP A 11 -3.11 -11.34 -1.34
C ASP A 11 -1.91 -10.50 -1.75
N VAL A 12 -0.70 -10.80 -1.25
CA VAL A 12 0.51 -9.97 -1.40
C VAL A 12 1.78 -10.74 -1.82
N LYS A 13 1.81 -12.08 -1.74
CA LYS A 13 3.00 -12.92 -2.08
C LYS A 13 3.17 -13.20 -3.58
N TRP A 14 3.18 -12.18 -4.41
CA TRP A 14 3.29 -12.33 -5.86
C TRP A 14 4.04 -11.15 -6.48
N HIS A 15 4.75 -11.42 -7.58
CA HIS A 15 5.47 -10.47 -8.46
C HIS A 15 5.84 -9.10 -7.85
N SER A 16 6.71 -9.08 -6.84
CA SER A 16 7.35 -7.82 -6.42
C SER A 16 8.49 -7.47 -7.38
N HIS A 17 8.57 -6.19 -7.76
CA HIS A 17 9.63 -5.66 -8.62
C HIS A 17 10.82 -5.15 -7.79
N GLY A 18 11.34 -6.02 -6.93
CA GLY A 18 12.41 -5.70 -5.99
C GLY A 18 11.92 -5.17 -4.64
N LEU A 19 12.85 -4.59 -3.88
CA LEU A 19 12.66 -4.14 -2.51
C LEU A 19 13.21 -2.72 -2.36
N TYR A 20 12.57 -1.91 -1.52
CA TYR A 20 13.18 -0.66 -1.06
C TYR A 20 14.23 -0.97 0.01
N SER A 21 15.33 -0.22 -0.01
CA SER A 21 16.17 -0.06 1.18
C SER A 21 15.37 0.62 2.30
N GLU A 22 15.83 0.51 3.55
CA GLU A 22 15.19 1.18 4.68
C GLU A 22 14.81 2.64 4.35
N TYR A 23 13.56 3.00 4.64
CA TYR A 23 13.02 4.34 4.44
C TYR A 23 12.66 4.95 5.79
N ILE A 24 13.54 5.80 6.30
CA ILE A 24 13.38 6.45 7.61
C ILE A 24 12.12 7.32 7.59
N GLY A 25 11.24 7.12 8.59
CA GLY A 25 10.01 7.90 8.74
C GLY A 25 8.79 7.31 8.03
N ALA A 26 8.94 6.23 7.27
CA ALA A 26 7.79 5.50 6.74
C ALA A 26 7.29 4.41 7.69
N THR A 27 5.98 4.22 7.68
CA THR A 27 5.35 3.02 8.24
C THR A 27 5.42 1.91 7.21
N VAL A 28 6.23 0.88 7.48
CA VAL A 28 6.24 -0.34 6.67
C VAL A 28 4.90 -1.07 6.82
N LEU A 29 4.31 -1.44 5.68
CA LEU A 29 3.00 -2.10 5.61
C LEU A 29 3.14 -3.56 5.21
N ILE A 30 4.08 -3.85 4.31
CA ILE A 30 4.43 -5.18 3.83
C ILE A 30 5.95 -5.22 3.69
N ASP A 31 6.57 -6.21 4.32
CA ASP A 31 7.97 -6.58 4.18
C ASP A 31 8.10 -8.05 3.76
N ASP A 32 9.32 -8.46 3.40
CA ASP A 32 9.67 -9.87 3.29
C ASP A 32 10.21 -10.43 4.62
N SER A 33 10.54 -11.72 4.62
CA SER A 33 11.07 -12.40 5.80
C SER A 33 12.47 -11.93 6.24
N GLU A 34 13.17 -11.17 5.40
CA GLU A 34 14.52 -10.64 5.64
C GLU A 34 14.49 -9.14 6.01
N GLY A 35 13.32 -8.51 6.06
CA GLY A 35 13.13 -7.10 6.40
C GLY A 35 13.18 -6.15 5.19
N GLY A 36 13.21 -6.69 3.97
CA GLY A 36 13.09 -5.91 2.74
C GLY A 36 11.71 -5.29 2.59
N VAL A 37 11.65 -3.98 2.32
CA VAL A 37 10.38 -3.25 2.27
C VAL A 37 9.70 -3.38 0.90
N ILE A 38 8.46 -3.86 0.88
CA ILE A 38 7.65 -4.06 -0.34
C ILE A 38 6.60 -2.95 -0.50
N LEU A 39 5.97 -2.53 0.60
CA LEU A 39 4.95 -1.48 0.61
C LEU A 39 5.07 -0.66 1.89
N PHE A 40 5.05 0.67 1.76
CA PHE A 40 5.10 1.58 2.90
C PHE A 40 4.19 2.79 2.73
N LEU A 41 3.84 3.40 3.86
CA LEU A 41 3.16 4.69 3.97
C LEU A 41 4.16 5.73 4.49
N ASP A 42 4.35 6.81 3.76
CA ASP A 42 5.05 7.99 4.22
C ASP A 42 4.08 9.18 4.33
N ASP A 43 3.84 9.59 5.56
CA ASP A 43 3.09 10.78 5.92
C ASP A 43 3.90 11.73 6.82
N THR A 44 5.22 11.51 6.91
CA THR A 44 6.13 12.30 7.74
C THR A 44 7.10 13.13 6.90
N THR A 45 7.64 12.55 5.81
CA THR A 45 8.62 13.21 4.94
C THR A 45 7.98 13.77 3.67
N PHE A 46 6.92 13.14 3.18
CA PHE A 46 6.14 13.63 2.05
C PHE A 46 5.13 14.70 2.48
N HIS A 47 5.01 15.78 1.71
CA HIS A 47 3.98 16.81 1.91
C HIS A 47 2.59 16.31 1.48
N GLY A 48 2.01 15.44 2.31
CA GLY A 48 0.76 14.74 2.03
C GLY A 48 0.79 13.34 2.66
N ARG A 49 0.14 12.38 1.99
CA ARG A 49 0.23 10.96 2.34
C ARG A 49 0.61 10.18 1.10
N LEU A 50 1.78 9.54 1.14
CA LEU A 50 2.33 8.74 0.04
C LEU A 50 2.23 7.26 0.41
N ILE A 51 1.61 6.46 -0.46
CA ILE A 51 1.81 5.02 -0.45
C ILE A 51 2.73 4.68 -1.61
N ALA A 52 3.84 4.01 -1.32
CA ALA A 52 4.78 3.54 -2.32
C ALA A 52 5.04 2.06 -2.12
N GLY A 53 5.14 1.32 -3.21
CA GLY A 53 5.37 -0.11 -3.19
C GLY A 53 5.90 -0.65 -4.51
N THR A 54 6.48 -1.85 -4.47
CA THR A 54 7.05 -2.54 -5.64
C THR A 54 6.08 -3.54 -6.28
N LEU A 55 4.83 -3.55 -5.85
CA LEU A 55 3.74 -4.36 -6.40
C LEU A 55 2.93 -3.55 -7.43
N ASP A 56 2.40 -4.22 -8.45
CA ASP A 56 1.59 -3.66 -9.54
C ASP A 56 0.18 -4.30 -9.60
N PRO A 57 -0.64 -4.15 -8.53
CA PRO A 57 -1.91 -4.87 -8.43
C PRO A 57 -2.92 -4.45 -9.50
N ASP A 58 -2.90 -3.20 -9.92
CA ASP A 58 -3.74 -2.64 -10.98
C ASP A 58 -3.43 -3.27 -12.35
N CYS A 59 -2.15 -3.40 -12.70
CA CYS A 59 -1.69 -4.07 -13.91
C CYS A 59 -2.20 -5.52 -13.96
N HIS A 60 -1.98 -6.29 -12.90
CA HIS A 60 -2.43 -7.68 -12.83
C HIS A 60 -3.96 -7.84 -12.80
N VAL A 61 -4.69 -6.93 -12.13
CA VAL A 61 -6.16 -6.91 -12.23
C VAL A 61 -6.59 -6.65 -13.67
N GLY A 62 -5.92 -5.72 -14.37
CA GLY A 62 -6.16 -5.40 -15.78
C GLY A 62 -5.97 -6.61 -16.71
N PHE A 63 -4.96 -7.44 -16.45
CA PHE A 63 -4.73 -8.71 -17.14
C PHE A 63 -5.63 -9.88 -16.67
N GLY A 64 -6.59 -9.63 -15.77
CA GLY A 64 -7.62 -10.59 -15.38
C GLY A 64 -7.33 -11.40 -14.12
N THR A 65 -6.21 -11.15 -13.44
CA THR A 65 -5.87 -11.85 -12.20
C THR A 65 -6.79 -11.43 -11.06
N GLN A 66 -7.35 -12.42 -10.35
CA GLN A 66 -8.22 -12.17 -9.19
C GLN A 66 -7.45 -12.02 -7.88
N ARG A 67 -6.23 -12.59 -7.81
CA ARG A 67 -5.40 -12.63 -6.60
C ARG A 67 -5.02 -11.25 -6.07
N THR A 68 -4.84 -10.27 -6.95
CA THR A 68 -4.37 -8.92 -6.57
C THR A 68 -5.50 -7.95 -6.21
N ARG A 69 -6.76 -8.35 -6.45
CA ARG A 69 -7.93 -7.50 -6.21
C ARG A 69 -8.12 -7.10 -4.75
N PRO A 70 -7.86 -7.95 -3.73
CA PRO A 70 -7.94 -7.54 -2.34
C PRO A 70 -7.00 -6.38 -2.01
N LEU A 71 -5.73 -6.46 -2.41
CA LEU A 71 -4.76 -5.37 -2.24
C LEU A 71 -5.21 -4.10 -2.98
N LEU A 72 -5.62 -4.21 -4.26
CA LEU A 72 -6.09 -3.05 -5.02
C LEU A 72 -7.30 -2.37 -4.35
N ARG A 73 -8.26 -3.16 -3.86
CA ARG A 73 -9.42 -2.63 -3.12
C ARG A 73 -9.02 -1.96 -1.82
N ALA A 74 -8.04 -2.50 -1.09
CA ALA A 74 -7.52 -1.88 0.13
C ALA A 74 -6.94 -0.49 -0.17
N LEU A 75 -6.12 -0.37 -1.22
CA LEU A 75 -5.55 0.91 -1.65
C LEU A 75 -6.63 1.92 -2.08
N VAL A 76 -7.57 1.51 -2.93
CA VAL A 76 -8.67 2.38 -3.38
C VAL A 76 -9.56 2.82 -2.22
N ASN A 77 -9.89 1.91 -1.29
CA ASN A 77 -10.69 2.25 -0.12
C ASN A 77 -9.97 3.24 0.79
N TRP A 78 -8.66 3.09 0.97
CA TRP A 78 -7.85 4.04 1.72
C TRP A 78 -7.84 5.43 1.08
N VAL A 79 -7.70 5.53 -0.26
CA VAL A 79 -7.81 6.81 -0.97
C VAL A 79 -9.18 7.45 -0.73
N LYS A 80 -10.27 6.68 -0.85
CA LYS A 80 -11.64 7.17 -0.63
C LYS A 80 -11.88 7.68 0.79
N GLN A 81 -11.31 7.01 1.80
CA GLN A 81 -11.41 7.45 3.20
C GLN A 81 -10.56 8.69 3.46
N SER A 82 -9.43 8.80 2.78
CA SER A 82 -8.48 9.92 2.91
C SER A 82 -9.03 11.25 2.37
N GLN A 83 -9.98 11.20 1.43
CA GLN A 83 -10.66 12.37 0.87
C GLN A 83 -11.74 12.98 1.80
N ARG A 84 -12.02 12.39 2.96
CA ARG A 84 -13.05 12.85 3.91
C ARG A 84 -12.51 13.78 5.00
N VAL A 85 -11.58 14.68 4.70
CA VAL A 85 -11.26 15.77 5.64
C VAL A 85 -12.42 16.78 5.55
N PRO A 86 -13.20 17.02 6.63
CA PRO A 86 -14.19 18.09 6.61
C PRO A 86 -13.43 19.40 6.45
N VAL A 87 -13.77 20.20 5.45
CA VAL A 87 -13.42 21.62 5.47
C VAL A 87 -14.19 22.22 6.64
N LEU A 88 -13.52 22.40 7.78
CA LEU A 88 -14.05 23.23 8.85
C LEU A 88 -13.98 24.68 8.34
N VAL A 89 -15.11 25.18 7.87
CA VAL A 89 -15.29 26.60 7.61
C VAL A 89 -15.45 27.27 8.98
N SER A 90 -14.43 28.00 9.41
CA SER A 90 -14.50 28.93 10.56
C SER A 90 -15.25 30.20 10.19
#